data_AF-A0A2P8GIH8-F1
#
_entry.id   AF-A0A2P8GIH8-F1
#
_cell.length_a   1.000
_cell.length_b   1.000
_cell.length_c   1.000
_cell.angle_alpha   90.00
_cell.angle_beta   90.00
_cell.angle_gamma   90.00
#
_symmetry.space_group_name_H-M   'P 1'
#
loop_
_entity.id
_entity.type
_entity.pdbx_description
1 polymer ?
#
loop_
_entity_poly.entity_id
_entity_poly.type
_entity_poly.pdbx_seq_one_letter_code
_entity_poly.pdbx_strand_id
1 'polypeptide(L)'
;MKALKLLILTWVLLSCKKDAGIMPAELAGRWRMISRQVSENGIVQWKQIPESDTLYVFFSEHGEYVNSQGLLLPCGPTALKVNGEVREIDFHSAPLITPYLGLCADCPTWDLELQSTQLIIQKCSPDAKVKLIRE
;
A
#
# COMPACT_ATOMS: atom_id res chain seq x y z
N MET A 1 -23.93 43.76 18.97
CA MET A 1 -22.88 42.77 19.30
C MET A 1 -23.42 41.33 19.28
N LYS A 2 -23.87 40.81 18.14
CA LYS A 2 -24.35 39.40 18.05
C LYS A 2 -23.83 38.68 16.80
N ALA A 3 -23.46 39.43 15.75
CA ALA A 3 -22.87 38.87 14.52
C ALA A 3 -21.39 38.45 14.68
N LEU A 4 -20.65 39.00 15.65
CA LEU A 4 -19.22 38.74 15.81
C LEU A 4 -18.91 37.34 16.40
N LYS A 5 -19.87 36.72 17.11
CA LYS A 5 -19.67 35.41 17.75
C LYS A 5 -19.88 34.23 16.80
N LEU A 6 -20.50 34.44 15.64
CA LEU A 6 -20.76 33.37 14.66
C LEU A 6 -19.58 33.15 13.69
N LEU A 7 -18.69 34.15 13.55
CA LEU A 7 -17.59 34.11 12.59
C LEU A 7 -16.35 33.35 13.10
N ILE A 8 -16.25 33.11 14.41
CA ILE A 8 -15.11 32.43 15.04
C ILE A 8 -15.30 30.90 15.03
N LEU A 9 -16.55 30.42 14.97
CA LEU A 9 -16.87 28.99 15.01
C LEU A 9 -16.59 28.28 13.67
N THR A 10 -16.55 29.01 12.56
CA THR A 10 -16.28 28.45 11.22
C THR A 10 -14.79 28.30 10.91
N TRP A 11 -13.89 28.95 11.66
CA TRP A 11 -12.44 28.83 11.44
C TRP A 11 -11.82 27.58 12.10
N VAL A 12 -12.46 27.00 13.11
CA VAL A 12 -11.93 25.82 13.81
C VAL A 12 -12.11 24.52 13.00
N LEU A 13 -13.02 24.50 12.02
CA LEU A 13 -13.30 23.31 11.21
C LEU A 13 -12.38 23.16 9.98
N LEU A 14 -11.55 24.17 9.66
CA LEU A 14 -10.68 24.17 8.47
C LEU A 14 -9.24 23.72 8.74
N SER A 15 -8.88 23.38 9.98
CA SER A 15 -7.52 22.91 10.35
C SER A 15 -7.45 21.45 10.78
N CYS A 16 -8.38 20.60 10.34
CA CYS A 16 -8.18 19.16 10.40
C CYS A 16 -7.26 18.75 9.25
N LYS A 17 -5.96 19.09 9.37
CA LYS A 17 -4.93 18.48 8.54
C LYS A 17 -5.00 16.99 8.86
N LYS A 18 -5.42 16.17 7.90
CA LYS A 18 -5.51 14.72 8.09
C LYS A 18 -4.09 14.24 8.38
N ASP A 19 -3.80 13.93 9.64
CA ASP A 19 -2.51 13.40 10.03
C ASP A 19 -2.22 12.15 9.20
N ALA A 20 -0.98 12.01 8.72
CA ALA A 20 -0.55 10.78 8.09
C ALA A 20 -0.79 9.64 9.09
N GLY A 21 -1.62 8.68 8.70
CA GLY A 21 -1.98 7.57 9.59
C GLY A 21 -0.75 6.73 9.90
N ILE A 22 -0.49 6.47 11.18
CA ILE A 22 0.59 5.58 11.62
C ILE A 22 0.40 4.22 10.93
N MET A 23 1.43 3.72 10.24
CA MET A 23 1.38 2.40 9.61
C MET A 23 1.39 1.28 10.66
N PRO A 24 0.69 0.15 10.42
CA PRO A 24 0.75 -0.97 11.36
C PRO A 24 2.17 -1.56 11.34
N ALA A 25 2.76 -1.74 12.51
CA ALA A 25 4.12 -2.28 12.63
C ALA A 25 4.24 -3.69 12.03
N GLU A 26 3.13 -4.43 11.97
CA GLU A 26 3.07 -5.77 11.39
C GLU A 26 3.30 -5.77 9.87
N LEU A 27 3.03 -4.64 9.18
CA LEU A 27 3.24 -4.52 7.75
C LEU A 27 4.73 -4.52 7.38
N ALA A 28 5.57 -3.97 8.25
CA ALA A 28 6.99 -3.79 7.99
C ALA A 28 7.72 -5.14 7.81
N GLY A 29 8.67 -5.19 6.88
CA GLY A 29 9.50 -6.35 6.63
C GLY A 29 9.19 -7.07 5.33
N ARG A 30 9.57 -8.35 5.28
CA ARG A 30 9.59 -9.18 4.07
C ARG A 30 8.33 -10.04 3.98
N TRP A 31 7.74 -10.05 2.80
CA TRP A 31 6.55 -10.82 2.47
C TRP A 31 6.81 -11.70 1.26
N ARG A 32 6.56 -12.99 1.40
CA ARG A 32 6.73 -13.99 0.35
C ARG A 32 5.41 -14.24 -0.38
N MET A 33 5.37 -14.04 -1.69
CA MET A 33 4.19 -14.34 -2.48
C MET A 33 3.98 -15.84 -2.63
N ILE A 34 2.81 -16.33 -2.23
CA ILE A 34 2.46 -17.77 -2.29
C ILE A 34 1.36 -18.08 -3.31
N SER A 35 0.53 -17.10 -3.65
CA SER A 35 -0.48 -17.27 -4.68
C SER A 35 -0.90 -15.95 -5.28
N ARG A 36 -1.45 -15.99 -6.49
CA ARG A 36 -2.05 -14.83 -7.17
C ARG A 36 -3.40 -15.20 -7.77
N GLN A 37 -4.29 -14.24 -7.87
CA GLN A 37 -5.48 -14.41 -8.68
C GLN A 37 -5.12 -14.40 -10.16
N VAL A 38 -5.75 -15.29 -10.91
CA VAL A 38 -5.71 -15.34 -12.36
C VAL A 38 -7.13 -15.49 -12.86
N SER A 39 -7.44 -14.82 -13.97
CA SER A 39 -8.69 -15.05 -14.70
C SER A 39 -8.39 -16.02 -15.83
N GLU A 40 -8.97 -17.22 -15.75
CA GLU A 40 -8.87 -18.24 -16.79
C GLU A 40 -10.29 -18.58 -17.24
N ASN A 41 -10.59 -18.38 -18.52
CA ASN A 41 -11.93 -18.57 -19.11
C ASN A 41 -13.05 -17.77 -18.40
N GLY A 42 -12.75 -16.56 -17.92
CA GLY A 42 -13.71 -15.69 -17.22
C GLY A 42 -13.97 -16.08 -15.77
N ILE A 43 -13.27 -17.08 -15.24
CA ILE A 43 -13.36 -17.50 -13.84
C ILE A 43 -12.10 -17.01 -13.12
N VAL A 44 -12.30 -16.21 -12.07
CA VAL A 44 -11.23 -15.75 -11.19
C VAL A 44 -10.91 -16.84 -10.18
N GLN A 45 -9.67 -17.30 -10.16
CA GLN A 45 -9.20 -18.35 -9.26
C GLN A 45 -7.81 -18.06 -8.70
N TRP A 46 -7.51 -18.63 -7.54
CA TRP A 46 -6.18 -18.54 -6.93
C TRP A 46 -5.24 -19.59 -7.53
N LYS A 47 -4.12 -19.14 -8.07
CA LYS A 47 -3.03 -19.99 -8.56
C LYS A 47 -1.87 -19.93 -7.58
N GLN A 48 -1.45 -21.10 -7.09
CA GLN A 48 -0.27 -21.24 -6.23
C GLN A 48 1.00 -20.91 -7.02
N ILE A 49 1.96 -20.28 -6.35
CA ILE A 49 3.27 -19.97 -6.91
C ILE A 49 4.28 -20.97 -6.30
N PRO A 50 5.01 -21.74 -7.12
CA PRO A 50 6.08 -22.60 -6.64
C PRO A 50 7.14 -21.82 -5.88
N GLU A 51 7.80 -22.46 -4.91
CA GLU A 51 8.87 -21.81 -4.15
C GLU A 51 10.05 -21.38 -5.03
N SER A 52 10.31 -22.08 -6.14
CA SER A 52 11.35 -21.71 -7.13
C SER A 52 11.09 -20.38 -7.83
N ASP A 53 9.82 -19.96 -7.93
CA ASP A 53 9.37 -18.83 -8.75
C ASP A 53 8.82 -17.69 -7.88
N THR A 54 9.08 -17.77 -6.58
CA THR A 54 8.54 -16.87 -5.58
C THR A 54 9.13 -15.47 -5.72
N LEU A 55 8.25 -14.48 -5.62
CA LEU A 55 8.61 -13.07 -5.51
C LEU A 55 8.44 -12.59 -4.06
N TYR A 56 9.27 -11.62 -3.70
CA TYR A 56 9.21 -10.95 -2.40
C TYR A 56 8.75 -9.51 -2.54
N VAL A 57 7.97 -9.06 -1.56
CA VAL A 57 7.55 -7.67 -1.38
C VAL A 57 8.12 -7.22 -0.04
N PHE A 58 8.62 -5.98 0.00
CA PHE A 58 9.20 -5.40 1.21
C PHE A 58 8.51 -4.08 1.51
N PHE A 59 8.18 -3.88 2.79
CA PHE A 59 7.67 -2.62 3.30
C PHE A 59 8.60 -2.07 4.38
N SER A 60 8.87 -0.76 4.36
CA SER A 60 9.53 -0.08 5.47
C SER A 60 8.58 0.07 6.68
N GLU A 61 9.10 0.54 7.80
CA GLU A 61 8.29 0.88 9.00
C GLU A 61 7.27 1.99 8.71
N HIS A 62 7.49 2.78 7.65
CA HIS A 62 6.60 3.85 7.20
C HIS A 62 5.63 3.40 6.09
N GLY A 63 5.60 2.10 5.76
CA GLY A 63 4.73 1.54 4.71
C GLY A 63 5.23 1.81 3.28
N GLU A 64 6.46 2.28 3.12
CA GLU A 64 7.04 2.51 1.80
C GLU A 64 7.33 1.18 1.10
N TYR A 65 7.03 1.08 -0.19
CA TYR A 65 7.40 -0.10 -0.99
C TYR A 65 8.87 -0.03 -1.37
N VAL A 66 9.68 -0.91 -0.78
CA VAL A 66 11.15 -0.88 -0.88
C VAL A 66 11.69 -2.15 -1.52
N ASN A 67 12.97 -2.13 -1.91
CA ASN A 67 13.69 -3.34 -2.28
C ASN A 67 14.28 -4.05 -1.03
N SER A 68 15.04 -5.12 -1.24
CA SER A 68 15.65 -5.89 -0.15
C SER A 68 16.72 -5.14 0.65
N GLN A 69 17.21 -4.00 0.13
CA GLN A 69 18.13 -3.10 0.81
C GLN A 69 17.43 -1.93 1.51
N GLY A 70 16.09 -1.87 1.48
CA GLY A 70 15.31 -0.79 2.08
C GLY A 70 15.26 0.49 1.24
N LEU A 71 15.64 0.43 -0.05
CA LEU A 71 15.59 1.59 -0.94
C LEU A 71 14.21 1.67 -1.62
N LEU A 72 13.64 2.87 -1.66
CA LEU A 72 12.32 3.12 -2.21
C LEU A 72 12.25 2.75 -3.71
N LEU A 73 11.25 1.93 -4.06
CA LEU A 73 10.99 1.56 -5.43
C LEU A 73 10.11 2.61 -6.12
N PRO A 74 10.38 2.96 -7.39
CA PRO A 74 9.67 4.04 -8.08
C PRO A 74 8.21 3.74 -8.41
N CYS A 75 7.75 2.49 -8.22
CA CYS A 75 6.43 2.02 -8.62
C CYS A 75 5.60 1.55 -7.42
N GLY A 76 5.91 2.11 -6.24
CA GLY A 76 5.11 1.97 -5.05
C GLY A 76 3.87 2.88 -5.08
N PRO A 77 2.86 2.60 -4.23
CA PRO A 77 1.72 3.48 -4.07
C PRO A 77 2.10 4.73 -3.28
N THR A 78 1.30 5.78 -3.34
CA THR A 78 1.40 6.95 -2.44
C THR A 78 0.55 6.78 -1.18
N ALA A 79 -0.42 5.88 -1.20
CA ALA A 79 -1.28 5.56 -0.07
C ALA A 79 -1.56 4.06 0.05
N LEU A 80 -1.84 3.59 1.25
CA LEU A 80 -2.26 2.22 1.53
C LEU A 80 -3.64 2.24 2.18
N LYS A 81 -4.54 1.39 1.72
CA LYS A 81 -5.80 1.11 2.41
C LYS A 81 -5.68 -0.18 3.20
N VAL A 82 -5.25 -0.08 4.46
CA VAL A 82 -5.03 -1.24 5.33
C VAL A 82 -6.32 -1.59 6.05
N ASN A 83 -6.85 -2.79 5.82
CA ASN A 83 -8.07 -3.31 6.45
C ASN A 83 -9.26 -2.33 6.38
N GLY A 84 -9.37 -1.61 5.26
CA GLY A 84 -10.43 -0.63 5.01
C GLY A 84 -10.07 0.83 5.33
N GLU A 85 -8.98 1.09 6.06
CA GLU A 85 -8.55 2.42 6.47
C GLU A 85 -7.44 2.97 5.55
N VAL A 86 -7.65 4.16 4.97
CA VAL A 86 -6.68 4.81 4.08
C VAL A 86 -5.63 5.58 4.89
N ARG A 87 -4.36 5.29 4.61
CA ARG A 87 -3.18 5.92 5.20
C ARG A 87 -2.25 6.40 4.08
N GLU A 88 -1.95 7.69 4.06
CA GLU A 88 -0.92 8.24 3.18
C GLU A 88 0.46 7.77 3.64
N ILE A 89 1.35 7.49 2.69
CA ILE A 89 2.74 7.15 2.98
C ILE A 89 3.53 8.44 3.14
N ASP A 90 4.21 8.59 4.27
CA ASP A 90 5.21 9.65 4.45
C ASP A 90 6.56 9.14 3.93
N PHE A 91 7.01 9.66 2.80
CA PHE A 91 8.23 9.21 2.13
C PHE A 91 9.47 9.87 2.74
N HIS A 92 10.40 9.05 3.21
CA HIS A 92 11.63 9.48 3.87
C HIS A 92 12.83 9.51 2.92
N SER A 93 12.67 9.00 1.70
CA SER A 93 13.71 8.97 0.68
C SER A 93 13.14 9.19 -0.72
N ALA A 94 13.99 9.64 -1.63
CA ALA A 94 13.64 9.70 -3.05
C ALA A 94 13.65 8.28 -3.66
N PRO A 95 12.74 7.97 -4.60
CA PRO A 95 12.72 6.67 -5.24
C PRO A 95 13.98 6.44 -6.08
N LEU A 96 14.36 5.17 -6.22
CA LEU A 96 15.43 4.78 -7.14
C LEU A 96 15.11 5.24 -8.57
N ILE A 97 16.02 6.01 -9.15
CA ILE A 97 15.95 6.41 -10.55
C ILE A 97 16.40 5.21 -11.38
N THR A 98 15.46 4.56 -12.08
CA THR A 98 15.76 3.46 -12.99
C THR A 98 15.26 3.80 -14.40
N PRO A 99 15.95 3.38 -15.47
CA PRO A 99 15.51 3.65 -16.84
C PRO A 99 14.22 2.91 -17.26
N TYR A 100 13.67 2.04 -16.40
CA TYR A 100 12.50 1.19 -16.68
C TYR A 100 11.16 1.78 -16.20
N LEU A 101 11.10 3.07 -15.86
CA LEU A 101 9.90 3.75 -15.35
C LEU A 101 8.67 3.63 -16.27
N GLY A 102 8.86 3.36 -17.57
CA GLY A 102 7.77 3.27 -18.55
C GLY A 102 6.85 2.04 -18.43
N LEU A 103 7.13 1.08 -17.56
CA LEU A 103 6.34 -0.15 -17.40
C LEU A 103 5.48 -0.21 -16.14
N CYS A 104 5.43 0.89 -15.37
CA CYS A 104 4.66 0.91 -14.14
C CYS A 104 3.23 1.36 -14.40
N ALA A 105 2.28 0.47 -14.11
CA ALA A 105 0.88 0.85 -13.99
C ALA A 105 0.76 1.72 -12.73
N ASP A 106 0.35 2.97 -12.90
CA ASP A 106 0.13 3.89 -11.78
C ASP A 106 -1.07 3.41 -10.96
N CYS A 107 -0.78 2.93 -9.74
CA CYS A 107 -1.79 2.52 -8.76
C CYS A 107 -1.51 3.31 -7.48
N PRO A 108 -2.04 4.53 -7.36
CA PRO A 108 -1.69 5.43 -6.25
C PRO A 108 -2.11 4.88 -4.89
N THR A 109 -3.11 4.01 -4.86
CA THR A 109 -3.55 3.31 -3.64
C THR A 109 -3.56 1.81 -3.83
N TRP A 110 -2.96 1.08 -2.88
CA TRP A 110 -3.09 -0.38 -2.80
C TRP A 110 -4.01 -0.76 -1.64
N ASP A 111 -4.95 -1.67 -1.89
CA ASP A 111 -5.76 -2.24 -0.81
C ASP A 111 -5.00 -3.42 -0.18
N LEU A 112 -4.89 -3.39 1.14
CA LEU A 112 -4.19 -4.39 1.93
C LEU A 112 -5.16 -5.04 2.91
N GLU A 113 -5.33 -6.36 2.83
CA GLU A 113 -5.95 -7.16 3.88
C GLU A 113 -4.80 -7.76 4.72
N LEU A 114 -4.48 -7.11 5.84
CA LEU A 114 -3.34 -7.44 6.69
C LEU A 114 -3.78 -8.22 7.92
N GLN A 115 -3.17 -9.38 8.12
CA GLN A 115 -3.24 -10.19 9.32
C GLN A 115 -1.82 -10.41 9.87
N SER A 116 -1.69 -11.07 11.01
CA SER A 116 -0.39 -11.26 11.70
C SER A 116 0.69 -11.94 10.84
N THR A 117 0.31 -12.91 10.01
CA THR A 117 1.25 -13.67 9.16
C THR A 117 0.85 -13.72 7.69
N GLN A 118 -0.27 -13.10 7.33
CA GLN A 118 -0.80 -13.10 5.97
C GLN A 118 -1.09 -11.69 5.49
N LEU A 119 -0.81 -11.46 4.22
CA LEU A 119 -1.10 -10.21 3.54
C LEU A 119 -1.73 -10.52 2.20
N ILE A 120 -2.86 -9.87 1.89
CA ILE A 120 -3.40 -9.83 0.54
C ILE A 120 -3.24 -8.41 0.02
N ILE A 121 -2.64 -8.26 -1.16
CA ILE A 121 -2.48 -6.98 -1.84
C ILE A 121 -3.35 -6.99 -3.09
N GLN A 122 -4.17 -5.96 -3.26
CA GLN A 122 -4.89 -5.68 -4.49
C GLN A 122 -4.35 -4.38 -5.09
N LYS A 123 -3.94 -4.40 -6.36
CA LYS A 123 -3.44 -3.23 -7.08
C LYS A 123 -4.35 -2.92 -8.26
N CYS A 124 -4.93 -1.72 -8.29
CA CYS A 124 -5.77 -1.17 -9.37
C CYS A 124 -7.05 -1.94 -9.78
N SER A 125 -7.04 -3.27 -9.77
CA SER A 125 -8.11 -4.13 -10.26
C SER A 125 -8.46 -5.20 -9.20
N PRO A 126 -9.75 -5.51 -9.00
CA PRO A 126 -10.19 -6.53 -8.08
C PRO A 126 -9.69 -7.94 -8.44
N ASP A 127 -9.36 -8.18 -9.70
CA ASP A 127 -8.90 -9.49 -10.21
C ASP A 127 -7.38 -9.66 -10.16
N ALA A 128 -6.67 -8.68 -9.59
CA ALA A 128 -5.21 -8.64 -9.51
C ALA A 128 -4.72 -8.77 -8.05
N LYS A 129 -5.37 -9.64 -7.26
CA LYS A 129 -4.92 -9.91 -5.89
C LYS A 129 -3.72 -10.85 -5.85
N VAL A 130 -2.80 -10.57 -4.94
CA VAL A 130 -1.72 -11.48 -4.55
C VAL A 130 -1.82 -11.79 -3.07
N LYS A 131 -1.54 -13.02 -2.69
CA LYS A 131 -1.47 -13.46 -1.28
C LYS A 131 -0.02 -13.73 -0.93
N LEU A 132 0.39 -13.21 0.20
CA LEU A 132 1.72 -13.33 0.74
C LEU A 132 1.68 -13.82 2.19
N ILE A 133 2.78 -14.43 2.61
CA ILE A 133 3.03 -14.80 4.00
C ILE A 133 4.27 -14.09 4.51
N ARG A 134 4.29 -13.83 5.80
CA ARG A 134 5.43 -13.19 6.45
C ARG A 134 6.63 -14.14 6.52
N GLU A 135 7.83 -13.59 6.33
CA GLU A 135 9.11 -14.26 6.56
C GLU A 135 10.03 -13.49 7.52
#